data_AF-A0A841QJE7-F1
#
_entry.id   AF-A0A841QJE7-F1
#
_cell.length_a   1.000
_cell.length_b   1.000
_cell.length_c   1.000
_cell.angle_alpha   90.00
_cell.angle_beta   90.00
_cell.angle_gamma   90.00
#
_symmetry.space_group_name_H-M   'P 1'
#
loop_
_entity.id
_entity.type
_entity.pdbx_description
1 polymer ?
#
loop_
_entity_poly.entity_id
_entity_poly.type
_entity_poly.pdbx_seq_one_letter_code
_entity_poly.pdbx_strand_id
1 'polypeptide(L)'
;MSNAIKILPGPHAEGATIVLPGRAGDDSDKPVTLKAPGYPPEVKGECSRAAQGNDLLIHIPSSATRDFEPGAGYKIEIPELRVTGDIEVWPQLPTTGKTYAELEAEAQQHRNNGIPTEGEKNDPVVQPVTAPAHVEPVVVEPVLGLVSASFWSRLYSIRKFLFAGGGVLASILALAVWFVVHGHHASPPSAPFRPATPVPPVATTVPVTAHQPVMTPPPASPVNILEGLSVPAVIAQAGSASAIGDEGQRRLTHGKPDDGVLLLEAAAQRGDGHAMARLAHLYDPTAFDPNGPVPAADIRESSQYYRAAVQAGDEDVKDDRARLHDHLEKKASAGDMEAQLALKDFWP
;
A
#
# COMPACT_ATOMS: atom_id res chain seq x y z
N MET A 1 -36.32 4.43 -7.98
CA MET A 1 -35.46 5.14 -8.96
C MET A 1 -34.14 5.37 -8.27
N SER A 2 -33.11 4.60 -8.61
CA SER A 2 -31.76 4.84 -8.08
C SER A 2 -31.25 6.14 -8.65
N ASN A 3 -30.97 7.12 -7.79
CA ASN A 3 -30.27 8.33 -8.19
C ASN A 3 -28.81 7.96 -8.36
N ALA A 4 -28.38 7.74 -9.60
CA ALA A 4 -26.97 7.53 -9.92
C ALA A 4 -26.19 8.79 -9.50
N ILE A 5 -25.31 8.64 -8.52
CA ILE A 5 -24.47 9.74 -8.05
C ILE A 5 -23.24 9.80 -8.94
N LYS A 6 -23.00 10.96 -9.56
CA LYS A 6 -21.80 11.18 -10.36
C LYS A 6 -20.62 11.49 -9.44
N ILE A 7 -19.57 10.69 -9.58
CA ILE A 7 -18.26 10.97 -8.99
C ILE A 7 -17.35 11.44 -10.10
N LEU A 8 -16.68 12.55 -9.85
CA LEU A 8 -15.54 12.97 -10.64
C LEU A 8 -14.28 12.55 -9.88
N PRO A 9 -13.32 11.88 -10.54
CA PRO A 9 -11.97 11.80 -9.98
C PRO A 9 -11.56 13.23 -9.65
N GLY A 10 -11.17 13.46 -8.40
CA GLY A 10 -10.83 14.81 -7.97
C GLY A 10 -9.71 15.36 -8.85
N PRO A 11 -9.66 16.67 -9.10
CA PRO A 11 -8.48 17.28 -9.73
C PRO A 11 -7.23 17.23 -8.82
N HIS A 12 -7.27 16.46 -7.73
CA HIS A 12 -6.32 16.43 -6.63
C HIS A 12 -5.78 15.01 -6.44
N ALA A 13 -4.51 14.90 -6.05
CA ALA A 13 -3.90 13.62 -5.67
C ALA A 13 -4.51 13.01 -4.39
N GLU A 14 -5.33 13.78 -3.68
CA GLU A 14 -5.76 13.48 -2.32
C GLU A 14 -7.27 13.24 -2.18
N GLY A 15 -8.02 12.90 -3.23
CA GLY A 15 -9.44 12.57 -3.02
C GLY A 15 -10.34 12.52 -4.25
N ALA A 16 -11.65 12.46 -4.00
CA ALA A 16 -12.71 12.37 -5.01
C ALA A 16 -13.78 13.44 -4.74
N THR A 17 -14.49 13.86 -5.78
CA THR A 17 -15.58 14.84 -5.63
C THR A 17 -16.90 14.24 -6.10
N ILE A 18 -17.89 14.21 -5.21
CA ILE A 18 -19.28 13.93 -5.59
C ILE A 18 -19.93 15.24 -6.04
N VAL A 19 -20.59 15.21 -7.20
CA VAL A 19 -21.38 16.35 -7.69
C VAL A 19 -22.87 16.07 -7.45
N LEU A 20 -23.53 16.97 -6.72
CA LEU A 20 -24.97 16.94 -6.46
C LEU A 20 -25.65 18.08 -7.22
N PRO A 21 -26.25 17.80 -8.40
CA PRO A 21 -26.77 18.86 -9.26
C PRO A 21 -27.95 19.61 -8.65
N GLY A 22 -27.98 20.93 -8.80
CA GLY A 22 -29.09 21.77 -8.33
C GLY A 22 -29.22 21.92 -6.81
N ARG A 23 -28.19 21.52 -6.05
CA ARG A 23 -28.18 21.54 -4.58
C ARG A 23 -27.28 22.60 -3.97
N ALA A 24 -26.84 23.61 -4.73
CA ALA A 24 -25.98 24.70 -4.21
C ALA A 24 -26.57 25.39 -2.96
N GLY A 25 -27.90 25.44 -2.81
CA GLY A 25 -28.56 26.00 -1.62
C GLY A 25 -28.36 25.22 -0.31
N ASP A 26 -27.83 23.99 -0.39
CA ASP A 26 -27.49 23.16 0.77
C ASP A 26 -26.03 23.31 1.21
N ASP A 27 -25.29 24.25 0.61
CA ASP A 27 -23.91 24.56 1.00
C ASP A 27 -23.83 25.18 2.39
N SER A 28 -22.79 24.81 3.14
CA SER A 28 -22.56 25.29 4.51
C SER A 28 -21.19 24.83 5.01
N ASP A 29 -20.60 25.63 5.90
CA ASP A 29 -19.28 25.36 6.52
C ASP A 29 -19.21 24.10 7.39
N LYS A 30 -20.34 23.41 7.64
CA LYS A 30 -20.33 22.18 8.42
C LYS A 30 -19.86 21.01 7.55
N PRO A 31 -18.96 20.15 8.02
CA PRO A 31 -18.64 18.93 7.28
C PRO A 31 -19.86 18.01 7.23
N VAL A 32 -19.89 17.12 6.24
CA VAL A 32 -20.90 16.06 6.12
C VAL A 32 -20.26 14.70 6.20
N THR A 33 -21.01 13.70 6.66
CA THR A 33 -20.50 12.33 6.77
C THR A 33 -20.83 11.55 5.51
N LEU A 34 -19.83 10.97 4.86
CA LEU A 34 -20.03 9.96 3.84
C LEU A 34 -20.07 8.58 4.49
N LYS A 35 -21.11 7.79 4.19
CA LYS A 35 -21.24 6.40 4.64
C LYS A 35 -21.39 5.46 3.45
N ALA A 36 -20.69 4.32 3.50
CA ALA A 36 -20.86 3.23 2.54
C ALA A 36 -21.43 1.97 3.26
N PRO A 37 -22.76 1.89 3.47
CA PRO A 37 -23.37 0.77 4.17
C PRO A 37 -23.22 -0.55 3.40
N GLY A 38 -22.92 -1.62 4.13
CA GLY A 38 -22.76 -2.98 3.56
C GLY A 38 -21.33 -3.36 3.23
N TYR A 39 -20.37 -2.45 3.36
CA TYR A 39 -18.94 -2.72 3.25
C TYR A 39 -18.32 -2.67 4.66
N PRO A 40 -17.80 -3.78 5.23
CA PRO A 40 -17.16 -3.78 6.54
C PRO A 40 -15.61 -3.66 6.45
N PRO A 41 -14.97 -2.79 7.25
CA PRO A 41 -15.60 -1.84 8.18
C PRO A 41 -16.39 -0.77 7.42
N GLU A 42 -17.52 -0.33 8.01
CA GLU A 42 -18.37 0.73 7.44
C GLU A 42 -17.52 1.98 7.24
N VAL A 43 -17.22 2.31 5.98
CA VAL A 43 -16.39 3.46 5.61
C VAL A 43 -17.12 4.72 6.03
N LYS A 44 -16.45 5.54 6.84
CA LYS A 44 -16.94 6.84 7.34
C LYS A 44 -15.86 7.89 7.15
N GLY A 45 -16.20 8.95 6.43
CA GLY A 45 -15.31 10.09 6.22
C GLY A 45 -16.03 11.41 6.44
N GLU A 46 -15.37 12.34 7.13
CA GLU A 46 -15.79 13.75 7.16
C GLU A 46 -15.42 14.40 5.82
N CYS A 47 -16.43 14.88 5.10
CA CYS A 47 -16.30 15.48 3.78
C CYS A 47 -16.61 16.97 3.86
N SER A 48 -15.82 17.78 3.16
CA SER A 48 -16.09 19.23 3.03
C SER A 48 -17.05 19.51 1.88
N ARG A 49 -17.65 20.70 1.90
CA ARG A 49 -18.66 21.14 0.93
C ARG A 49 -18.23 22.42 0.25
N ALA A 50 -18.62 22.56 -1.01
CA ALA A 50 -18.48 23.81 -1.75
C ALA A 50 -19.61 23.93 -2.78
N ALA A 51 -20.25 25.10 -2.88
CA ALA A 51 -21.10 25.42 -4.01
C ALA A 51 -20.27 25.81 -5.25
N GLN A 52 -20.59 25.21 -6.40
CA GLN A 52 -20.06 25.64 -7.69
C GLN A 52 -21.22 25.82 -8.69
N GLY A 53 -21.54 27.07 -9.01
CA GLY A 53 -22.69 27.39 -9.86
C GLY A 53 -24.00 26.98 -9.17
N ASN A 54 -24.76 26.08 -9.81
CA ASN A 54 -26.02 25.55 -9.25
C ASN A 54 -25.82 24.21 -8.50
N ASP A 55 -24.61 23.67 -8.50
CA ASP A 55 -24.33 22.33 -8.00
C ASP A 55 -23.60 22.39 -6.66
N LEU A 56 -23.83 21.39 -5.82
CA LEU A 56 -23.10 21.20 -4.58
C LEU A 56 -22.02 20.15 -4.80
N LEU A 57 -20.78 20.51 -4.48
CA LEU A 57 -19.64 19.60 -4.48
C LEU A 57 -19.41 19.08 -3.07
N ILE A 58 -19.26 17.76 -2.96
CA ILE A 58 -18.84 17.10 -1.73
C ILE A 58 -17.43 16.55 -1.97
N HIS A 59 -16.46 17.11 -1.27
CA HIS A 59 -15.07 16.69 -1.37
C HIS A 59 -14.78 15.61 -0.35
N ILE A 60 -14.36 14.45 -0.86
CA ILE A 60 -14.05 13.27 -0.06
C ILE A 60 -12.54 13.25 0.14
N PRO A 61 -12.04 13.25 1.39
CA PRO A 61 -10.61 13.26 1.67
C PRO A 61 -9.93 11.95 1.28
N SER A 62 -8.61 11.99 1.11
CA SER A 62 -7.76 10.85 0.75
C SER A 62 -7.93 9.69 1.72
N SER A 63 -8.01 10.00 3.01
CA SER A 63 -8.24 9.03 4.08
C SER A 63 -9.49 8.19 3.86
N ALA A 64 -10.60 8.81 3.44
CA ALA A 64 -11.85 8.10 3.18
C ALA A 64 -11.88 7.47 1.78
N THR A 65 -11.25 8.09 0.78
CA THR A 65 -11.23 7.55 -0.59
C THR A 65 -10.37 6.30 -0.76
N ARG A 66 -9.34 6.11 0.08
CA ARG A 66 -8.48 4.90 0.10
C ARG A 66 -9.25 3.62 0.43
N ASP A 67 -10.39 3.74 1.12
CA ASP A 67 -11.22 2.60 1.46
C ASP A 67 -12.10 2.12 0.30
N PHE A 68 -12.17 2.88 -0.80
CA PHE A 68 -12.94 2.54 -2.00
C PHE A 68 -12.02 1.98 -3.09
N GLU A 69 -12.30 0.73 -3.49
CA GLU A 69 -11.66 0.07 -4.62
C GLU A 69 -12.08 0.71 -5.96
N PRO A 70 -11.12 1.15 -6.81
CA PRO A 70 -11.39 1.62 -8.16
C PRO A 70 -12.11 0.56 -9.01
N GLY A 71 -13.09 0.99 -9.80
CA GLY A 71 -13.87 0.10 -10.65
C GLY A 71 -15.06 -0.57 -9.95
N ALA A 72 -15.14 -0.52 -8.62
CA ALA A 72 -16.25 -1.11 -7.87
C ALA A 72 -17.42 -0.13 -7.69
N GLY A 73 -18.62 -0.68 -7.56
CA GLY A 73 -19.83 0.09 -7.28
C GLY A 73 -20.14 0.15 -5.79
N TYR A 74 -20.60 1.30 -5.31
CA TYR A 74 -20.89 1.55 -3.90
C TYR A 74 -22.24 2.20 -3.72
N LYS A 75 -23.01 1.71 -2.74
CA LYS A 75 -24.15 2.47 -2.22
C LYS A 75 -23.61 3.45 -1.20
N ILE A 76 -23.87 4.75 -1.40
CA ILE A 76 -23.46 5.80 -0.48
C ILE A 76 -24.64 6.53 0.13
N GLU A 77 -24.44 6.97 1.35
CA GLU A 77 -25.39 7.75 2.13
C GLU A 77 -24.69 8.98 2.70
N ILE A 78 -25.29 10.16 2.50
CA ILE A 78 -24.89 11.43 3.11
C ILE A 78 -26.08 11.87 3.98
N PRO A 79 -26.12 11.43 5.26
CA PRO A 79 -27.30 11.56 6.11
C PRO A 79 -27.76 13.00 6.32
N GLU A 80 -26.81 13.93 6.47
CA GLU A 80 -27.06 15.35 6.72
C GLU A 80 -27.80 16.02 5.55
N LEU A 81 -27.51 15.55 4.33
CA LEU A 81 -28.14 16.03 3.10
C LEU A 81 -29.34 15.16 2.68
N ARG A 82 -29.64 14.10 3.43
CA ARG A 82 -30.63 13.06 3.11
C ARG A 82 -30.46 12.50 1.69
N VAL A 83 -29.19 12.37 1.26
CA VAL A 83 -28.85 11.80 -0.04
C VAL A 83 -28.52 10.33 0.15
N THR A 84 -29.13 9.50 -0.69
CA THR A 84 -28.73 8.12 -0.88
C THR A 84 -28.67 7.88 -2.38
N GLY A 85 -27.62 7.22 -2.83
CA GLY A 85 -27.50 6.87 -4.23
C GLY A 85 -26.43 5.82 -4.46
N ASP A 86 -26.44 5.32 -5.68
CA ASP A 86 -25.54 4.27 -6.13
C ASP A 86 -24.45 4.93 -6.97
N ILE A 87 -23.21 4.62 -6.65
CA ILE A 87 -22.04 4.85 -7.48
C ILE A 87 -21.85 3.55 -8.24
N GLU A 88 -22.00 3.59 -9.56
CA GLU A 88 -21.86 2.37 -10.38
C GLU A 88 -20.39 1.96 -10.50
N VAL A 89 -19.50 2.94 -10.63
CA VAL A 89 -18.07 2.74 -10.82
C VAL A 89 -17.31 3.82 -10.05
N TRP A 90 -16.53 3.40 -9.05
CA TRP A 90 -15.60 4.29 -8.36
C TRP A 90 -14.41 4.61 -9.28
N PRO A 91 -14.06 5.90 -9.47
CA PRO A 91 -13.00 6.25 -10.40
C PRO A 91 -11.62 5.87 -9.88
N GLN A 92 -10.68 5.68 -10.80
CA GLN A 92 -9.26 5.63 -10.46
C GLN A 92 -8.79 7.05 -10.12
N LEU A 93 -8.29 7.25 -8.90
CA LEU A 93 -7.80 8.55 -8.45
C LEU A 93 -6.37 8.78 -8.95
N PRO A 94 -6.03 10.02 -9.35
CA PRO A 94 -4.68 10.34 -9.78
C PRO A 94 -3.70 10.17 -8.60
N THR A 95 -2.59 9.47 -8.83
CA THR A 95 -1.54 9.23 -7.83
C THR A 95 -0.56 10.40 -7.68
N THR A 96 -0.68 11.43 -8.54
CA THR A 96 0.19 12.60 -8.59
C THR A 96 -0.63 13.84 -9.01
N GLY A 97 -0.41 14.97 -8.33
CA GLY A 97 -1.18 16.21 -8.53
C GLY A 97 -1.14 17.13 -7.30
N LYS A 98 -1.58 18.39 -7.46
CA LYS A 98 -1.62 19.39 -6.37
C LYS A 98 -2.66 18.98 -5.31
N THR A 99 -2.34 19.21 -4.05
CA THR A 99 -3.27 18.96 -2.92
C THR A 99 -4.42 19.97 -2.93
N TYR A 100 -5.51 19.70 -2.19
CA TYR A 100 -6.59 20.68 -2.07
C TYR A 100 -6.09 21.95 -1.37
N ALA A 101 -5.24 21.81 -0.35
CA ALA A 101 -4.64 22.94 0.35
C ALA A 101 -3.76 23.79 -0.59
N GLU A 102 -3.02 23.17 -1.50
CA GLU A 102 -2.22 23.89 -2.51
C GLU A 102 -3.09 24.62 -3.54
N LEU A 103 -4.19 24.00 -3.99
CA LEU A 103 -5.10 24.62 -4.95
C LEU A 103 -5.99 25.69 -4.29
N GLU A 104 -6.36 25.52 -3.03
CA GLU A 104 -7.02 26.55 -2.24
C GLU A 104 -6.06 27.70 -1.96
N ALA A 105 -4.78 27.43 -1.64
CA ALA A 105 -3.75 28.46 -1.53
C ALA A 105 -3.52 29.20 -2.85
N GLU A 106 -3.49 28.49 -3.98
CA GLU A 106 -3.40 29.07 -5.32
C GLU A 106 -4.65 29.90 -5.67
N ALA A 107 -5.85 29.41 -5.36
CA ALA A 107 -7.10 30.15 -5.54
C ALA A 107 -7.16 31.39 -4.63
N GLN A 108 -6.69 31.29 -3.39
CA GLN A 108 -6.54 32.42 -2.47
C GLN A 108 -5.53 33.43 -3.02
N GLN A 109 -4.42 32.97 -3.58
CA GLN A 109 -3.42 33.81 -4.23
C GLN A 109 -4.00 34.52 -5.45
N HIS A 110 -4.79 33.84 -6.29
CA HIS A 110 -5.47 34.46 -7.43
C HIS A 110 -6.53 35.48 -6.99
N ARG A 111 -7.24 35.23 -5.88
CA ARG A 111 -8.18 36.20 -5.28
C ARG A 111 -7.46 37.41 -4.69
N ASN A 112 -6.30 37.20 -4.04
CA ASN A 112 -5.52 38.27 -3.41
C ASN A 112 -4.71 39.09 -4.43
N ASN A 113 -4.35 38.49 -5.58
CA ASN A 113 -3.56 39.14 -6.63
C ASN A 113 -4.40 39.95 -7.63
N GLY A 114 -5.68 40.23 -7.32
CA GLY A 114 -6.52 41.22 -8.00
C GLY A 114 -6.19 41.46 -9.48
N ILE A 115 -6.67 40.57 -10.36
CA ILE A 115 -6.66 40.89 -11.80
C ILE A 115 -7.59 42.11 -11.99
N PRO A 116 -7.11 43.23 -12.56
CA PRO A 116 -7.98 44.33 -12.91
C PRO A 116 -9.02 43.85 -13.92
N THR A 117 -10.30 44.06 -13.62
CA THR A 117 -11.37 44.09 -14.61
C THR A 117 -11.02 45.13 -15.66
N GLU A 118 -10.51 44.70 -16.81
CA GLU A 118 -10.48 45.51 -18.02
C GLU A 118 -11.88 45.45 -18.64
N GLY A 119 -12.62 46.53 -18.46
CA GLY A 119 -13.96 46.70 -19.00
C GLY A 119 -13.96 46.86 -20.53
N GLU A 120 -14.88 46.16 -21.17
CA GLU A 120 -15.91 46.76 -22.03
C GLU A 120 -15.48 47.90 -22.99
N LYS A 121 -15.16 47.56 -24.25
CA LYS A 121 -15.87 48.01 -25.48
C LYS A 121 -15.07 47.69 -26.75
N ASN A 122 -15.68 46.93 -27.66
CA ASN A 122 -15.95 47.31 -29.05
C ASN A 122 -16.20 46.04 -29.90
N ASP A 123 -17.48 45.76 -30.19
CA ASP A 123 -17.87 45.25 -31.51
C ASP A 123 -17.70 46.42 -32.53
N PRO A 124 -17.44 46.20 -33.84
CA PRO A 124 -18.08 45.15 -34.65
C PRO A 124 -17.21 44.50 -35.75
N VAL A 125 -17.68 43.37 -36.30
CA VAL A 125 -17.99 43.14 -37.74
C VAL A 125 -18.05 41.64 -38.04
N VAL A 126 -19.23 41.22 -38.49
CA VAL A 126 -19.58 39.93 -39.10
C VAL A 126 -18.83 39.74 -40.44
N GLN A 127 -18.30 38.54 -40.71
CA GLN A 127 -18.51 37.76 -41.96
C GLN A 127 -17.78 36.39 -41.98
N PRO A 128 -18.17 35.41 -42.84
CA PRO A 128 -18.80 34.17 -42.40
C PRO A 128 -18.05 32.86 -42.77
N VAL A 129 -18.49 31.77 -42.12
CA VAL A 129 -18.52 30.34 -42.53
C VAL A 129 -17.45 29.83 -43.52
N THR A 130 -16.64 28.86 -43.04
CA THR A 130 -16.27 27.68 -43.84
C THR A 130 -16.14 26.44 -42.95
N ALA A 131 -17.07 25.49 -43.09
CA ALA A 131 -16.84 24.08 -42.73
C ALA A 131 -16.06 23.40 -43.87
N PRO A 132 -15.16 22.44 -43.58
CA PRO A 132 -15.56 21.02 -43.65
C PRO A 132 -14.78 20.19 -42.58
N ALA A 133 -14.93 18.89 -42.35
CA ALA A 133 -15.76 17.83 -42.89
C ALA A 133 -15.83 16.73 -41.83
N HIS A 134 -16.91 15.97 -41.92
CA HIS A 134 -17.14 14.66 -41.35
C HIS A 134 -15.90 13.75 -41.34
N VAL A 135 -15.55 13.20 -40.16
CA VAL A 135 -14.73 11.99 -40.05
C VAL A 135 -15.56 10.97 -39.28
N GLU A 136 -15.81 9.84 -39.93
CA GLU A 136 -16.61 8.71 -39.45
C GLU A 136 -16.02 8.09 -38.16
N PRO A 137 -16.86 7.46 -37.30
CA PRO A 137 -16.36 6.73 -36.14
C PRO A 137 -15.66 5.45 -36.61
N VAL A 138 -14.36 5.35 -36.35
CA VAL A 138 -13.64 4.07 -36.44
C VAL A 138 -14.14 3.18 -35.32
N VAL A 139 -15.00 2.22 -35.69
CA VAL A 139 -15.34 1.06 -34.90
C VAL A 139 -14.08 0.23 -34.72
N VAL A 140 -13.52 0.22 -33.50
CA VAL A 140 -12.53 -0.77 -33.09
C VAL A 140 -13.26 -1.74 -32.17
N GLU A 141 -13.52 -2.93 -32.68
CA GLU A 141 -14.02 -4.08 -31.92
C GLU A 141 -13.12 -4.36 -30.71
N PRO A 142 -13.65 -4.61 -29.50
CA PRO A 142 -12.86 -5.19 -28.46
C PRO A 142 -12.60 -6.67 -28.81
N VAL A 143 -11.35 -6.95 -29.16
CA VAL A 143 -10.80 -8.30 -29.21
C VAL A 143 -11.08 -8.98 -27.86
N LEU A 144 -11.95 -9.99 -27.92
CA LEU A 144 -12.13 -11.01 -26.89
C LEU A 144 -10.78 -11.69 -26.62
N GLY A 145 -10.08 -11.20 -25.61
CA GLY A 145 -8.89 -11.80 -25.04
C GLY A 145 -9.13 -12.15 -23.58
N LEU A 146 -9.68 -13.35 -23.35
CA LEU A 146 -9.65 -14.01 -22.05
C LEU A 146 -8.22 -14.00 -21.50
N VAL A 147 -7.99 -13.33 -20.38
CA VAL A 147 -7.03 -13.81 -19.38
C VAL A 147 -7.65 -13.63 -17.99
N SER A 148 -8.14 -14.76 -17.50
CA SER A 148 -8.27 -15.14 -16.10
C SER A 148 -8.92 -14.16 -15.12
N ALA A 149 -10.22 -14.36 -14.94
CA ALA A 149 -10.86 -14.19 -13.66
C ALA A 149 -10.13 -14.93 -12.52
N SER A 150 -10.40 -14.46 -11.30
CA SER A 150 -10.30 -15.17 -10.01
C SER A 150 -8.93 -15.25 -9.31
N PHE A 151 -8.80 -14.54 -8.16
CA PHE A 151 -8.31 -15.21 -6.94
C PHE A 151 -8.60 -14.52 -5.58
N TRP A 152 -8.93 -13.21 -5.48
CA TRP A 152 -9.28 -12.63 -4.15
C TRP A 152 -10.69 -13.00 -3.66
N SER A 153 -11.54 -13.59 -4.53
CA SER A 153 -12.81 -14.21 -4.15
C SER A 153 -12.68 -15.62 -3.52
N ARG A 154 -11.46 -16.08 -3.18
CA ARG A 154 -11.24 -17.39 -2.52
C ARG A 154 -10.51 -17.37 -1.17
N LEU A 155 -10.18 -16.21 -0.58
CA LEU A 155 -9.66 -16.15 0.79
C LEU A 155 -10.56 -15.47 1.83
N TYR A 156 -11.80 -15.11 1.49
CA TYR A 156 -12.81 -14.68 2.46
C TYR A 156 -14.10 -15.51 2.40
N SER A 157 -13.95 -16.84 2.40
CA SER A 157 -15.07 -17.74 2.72
C SER A 157 -14.59 -19.08 3.30
N ILE A 158 -14.07 -19.05 4.54
CA ILE A 158 -14.30 -20.12 5.54
C ILE A 158 -14.38 -19.47 6.92
N ARG A 159 -15.56 -18.99 7.29
CA ARG A 159 -15.88 -18.77 8.71
C ARG A 159 -17.38 -18.91 8.98
N LYS A 160 -17.95 -20.07 8.63
CA LYS A 160 -19.13 -20.66 9.30
C LYS A 160 -19.00 -22.20 9.28
N PHE A 161 -19.47 -22.83 10.37
CA PHE A 161 -19.38 -24.24 10.80
C PHE A 161 -18.06 -24.59 11.54
N LEU A 162 -18.01 -25.08 12.78
CA LEU A 162 -19.00 -25.67 13.70
C LEU A 162 -18.48 -25.58 15.15
N PHE A 163 -19.43 -25.53 16.09
CA PHE A 163 -19.26 -26.05 17.43
C PHE A 163 -18.70 -27.49 17.39
N ALA A 164 -17.54 -27.74 18.00
CA ALA A 164 -17.12 -29.04 18.56
C ALA A 164 -15.74 -28.93 19.24
N GLY A 165 -15.69 -28.28 20.41
CA GLY A 165 -14.58 -28.50 21.33
C GLY A 165 -14.64 -29.94 21.84
N GLY A 166 -13.61 -30.74 21.56
CA GLY A 166 -13.48 -32.09 22.12
C GLY A 166 -12.72 -33.14 21.30
N GLY A 167 -12.38 -32.88 20.03
CA GLY A 167 -11.83 -33.93 19.14
C GLY A 167 -10.32 -34.00 18.96
N VAL A 168 -9.56 -32.92 19.21
CA VAL A 168 -8.15 -32.86 18.77
C VAL A 168 -7.18 -33.54 19.74
N LEU A 169 -7.52 -33.63 21.04
CA LEU A 169 -6.68 -34.31 22.04
C LEU A 169 -6.76 -35.85 21.96
N ALA A 170 -7.88 -36.41 21.49
CA ALA A 170 -8.03 -37.87 21.34
C ALA A 170 -7.23 -38.42 20.15
N SER A 171 -7.10 -37.64 19.07
CA SER A 171 -6.39 -38.06 17.85
C SER A 171 -4.87 -38.17 18.05
N ILE A 172 -4.28 -37.26 18.84
CA ILE A 172 -2.83 -37.27 19.14
C ILE A 172 -2.47 -38.47 20.03
N LEU A 173 -3.32 -38.80 21.00
CA LEU A 173 -3.14 -39.98 21.86
C LEU A 173 -3.28 -41.30 21.10
N ALA A 174 -4.22 -41.40 20.15
CA ALA A 174 -4.38 -42.60 19.32
C ALA A 174 -3.17 -42.85 18.40
N LEU A 175 -2.56 -41.78 17.87
CA LEU A 175 -1.39 -41.88 16.97
C LEU A 175 -0.11 -42.28 17.72
N ALA A 176 0.06 -41.80 18.96
CA ALA A 176 1.16 -42.20 19.83
C ALA A 176 1.07 -43.69 20.23
N VAL A 177 -0.13 -44.18 20.56
CA VAL A 177 -0.34 -45.60 20.90
C VAL A 177 -0.12 -46.51 19.69
N TRP A 178 -0.52 -46.08 18.48
CA TRP A 178 -0.27 -46.85 17.26
C TRP A 178 1.23 -47.02 16.97
N PHE A 179 2.03 -45.96 17.13
CA PHE A 179 3.48 -46.02 16.89
C PHE A 179 4.22 -46.90 17.91
N VAL A 180 3.75 -46.97 19.16
CA VAL A 180 4.29 -47.86 20.19
C VAL A 180 3.93 -49.32 19.95
N VAL A 181 2.73 -49.60 19.41
CA VAL A 181 2.26 -50.99 19.18
C VAL A 181 2.76 -51.57 17.84
N HIS A 182 2.99 -50.74 16.81
CA HIS A 182 3.31 -51.21 15.45
C HIS A 182 4.70 -50.76 14.93
N GLY A 183 5.47 -49.99 15.71
CA GLY A 183 6.79 -49.50 15.35
C GLY A 183 7.92 -50.52 15.48
N HIS A 184 7.83 -51.67 14.81
CA HIS A 184 8.94 -52.63 14.69
C HIS A 184 9.08 -53.14 13.26
N HIS A 185 9.68 -52.36 12.37
CA HIS A 185 10.37 -52.92 11.19
C HIS A 185 11.61 -52.10 10.80
N ALA A 186 12.75 -52.66 11.21
CA ALA A 186 14.03 -52.76 10.49
C ALA A 186 14.73 -51.48 9.96
N SER A 187 15.80 -51.10 10.65
CA SER A 187 16.95 -50.39 10.07
C SER A 187 17.66 -51.28 9.02
N PRO A 188 18.13 -50.72 7.89
CA PRO A 188 19.23 -51.31 7.15
C PRO A 188 20.60 -50.64 7.47
N PRO A 189 21.69 -51.41 7.33
CA PRO A 189 22.97 -51.16 8.01
C PRO A 189 23.92 -50.22 7.27
N SER A 190 24.82 -49.65 8.08
CA SER A 190 26.04 -48.93 7.70
C SER A 190 26.85 -49.66 6.62
N ALA A 191 27.12 -48.97 5.51
CA ALA A 191 28.08 -49.42 4.51
C ALA A 191 29.52 -49.32 5.08
N PRO A 192 30.37 -50.34 4.91
CA PRO A 192 31.73 -50.31 5.42
C PRO A 192 32.65 -49.44 4.55
N PHE A 193 33.44 -48.63 5.24
CA PHE A 193 34.68 -48.03 4.74
C PHE A 193 35.54 -49.08 4.02
N ARG A 194 36.01 -48.76 2.81
CA ARG A 194 37.15 -49.44 2.18
C ARG A 194 38.39 -48.55 2.31
N PRO A 195 39.51 -49.06 2.84
CA PRO A 195 40.76 -48.32 2.97
C PRO A 195 41.47 -48.13 1.64
N ALA A 196 42.23 -47.03 1.58
CA ALA A 196 43.11 -46.63 0.50
C ALA A 196 44.18 -47.69 0.17
N THR A 197 44.62 -47.70 -1.10
CA THR A 197 45.96 -48.18 -1.46
C THR A 197 46.62 -47.12 -2.34
N PRO A 198 47.88 -46.73 -2.05
CA PRO A 198 48.58 -45.61 -2.69
C PRO A 198 49.40 -46.08 -3.91
N VAL A 199 50.13 -45.14 -4.55
CA VAL A 199 51.39 -45.26 -5.36
C VAL A 199 51.29 -44.45 -6.67
N PRO A 200 52.33 -43.71 -7.14
CA PRO A 200 53.12 -42.62 -6.54
C PRO A 200 53.21 -41.39 -7.53
N PRO A 201 53.98 -40.31 -7.25
CA PRO A 201 54.09 -39.17 -8.16
C PRO A 201 55.23 -39.37 -9.17
N VAL A 202 55.00 -39.05 -10.44
CA VAL A 202 56.09 -38.78 -11.40
C VAL A 202 55.96 -37.33 -11.86
N ALA A 203 56.85 -36.51 -11.32
CA ALA A 203 57.18 -35.21 -11.86
C ALA A 203 57.90 -35.38 -13.20
N THR A 204 57.50 -34.63 -14.22
CA THR A 204 58.39 -34.25 -15.32
C THR A 204 58.03 -32.82 -15.71
N THR A 205 58.87 -31.91 -15.25
CA THR A 205 58.99 -30.54 -15.74
C THR A 205 59.67 -30.54 -17.11
N VAL A 206 59.09 -29.81 -18.06
CA VAL A 206 59.89 -28.92 -18.93
C VAL A 206 59.06 -27.68 -19.29
N PRO A 207 59.69 -26.49 -19.39
CA PRO A 207 59.02 -25.20 -19.37
C PRO A 207 58.77 -24.68 -20.78
N VAL A 208 57.62 -24.04 -21.00
CA VAL A 208 57.47 -23.05 -22.08
C VAL A 208 56.73 -21.85 -21.52
N THR A 209 57.50 -20.78 -21.37
CA THR A 209 57.03 -19.42 -21.18
C THR A 209 56.22 -18.99 -22.41
N ALA A 210 54.91 -18.89 -22.25
CA ALA A 210 54.09 -17.97 -23.02
C ALA A 210 53.22 -17.22 -22.02
N HIS A 211 53.60 -15.97 -21.76
CA HIS A 211 52.79 -15.03 -21.00
C HIS A 211 51.48 -14.81 -21.76
N GLN A 212 50.41 -15.47 -21.32
CA GLN A 212 49.08 -14.91 -21.46
C GLN A 212 48.67 -14.43 -20.07
N PRO A 213 48.31 -13.14 -19.88
CA PRO A 213 47.64 -12.75 -18.67
C PRO A 213 46.31 -13.50 -18.68
N VAL A 214 46.21 -14.53 -17.84
CA VAL A 214 44.93 -15.09 -17.44
C VAL A 214 44.26 -13.95 -16.69
N MET A 215 43.47 -13.16 -17.41
CA MET A 215 42.42 -12.38 -16.79
C MET A 215 41.48 -13.41 -16.17
N THR A 216 41.70 -13.74 -14.90
CA THR A 216 40.62 -14.21 -14.05
C THR A 216 39.48 -13.22 -14.28
N PRO A 217 38.33 -13.64 -14.85
CA PRO A 217 37.17 -12.78 -14.83
C PRO A 217 36.97 -12.39 -13.35
N PRO A 218 36.80 -11.09 -13.05
CA PRO A 218 36.45 -10.70 -11.69
C PRO A 218 35.25 -11.55 -11.25
N PRO A 219 35.18 -11.98 -9.98
CA PRO A 219 34.01 -12.68 -9.48
C PRO A 219 32.80 -11.85 -9.89
N ALA A 220 31.92 -12.43 -10.72
CA ALA A 220 30.70 -11.75 -11.13
C ALA A 220 30.00 -11.36 -9.84
N SER A 221 29.92 -10.05 -9.57
CA SER A 221 29.06 -9.54 -8.51
C SER A 221 27.71 -10.22 -8.70
N PRO A 222 27.11 -10.82 -7.65
CA PRO A 222 25.83 -11.48 -7.80
C PRO A 222 24.86 -10.47 -8.41
N VAL A 223 24.41 -10.75 -9.64
CA VAL A 223 23.45 -9.89 -10.32
C VAL A 223 22.20 -9.90 -9.44
N ASN A 224 21.89 -8.77 -8.82
CA ASN A 224 20.64 -8.64 -8.11
C ASN A 224 19.53 -8.59 -9.17
N ILE A 225 18.90 -9.73 -9.39
CA ILE A 225 17.85 -9.95 -10.40
C ILE A 225 16.65 -9.02 -10.21
N LEU A 226 16.49 -8.43 -9.01
CA LEU A 226 15.41 -7.51 -8.69
C LEU A 226 15.76 -6.05 -9.01
N GLU A 227 17.03 -5.76 -9.24
CA GLU A 227 17.51 -4.40 -9.53
C GLU A 227 17.01 -3.92 -10.89
N GLY A 228 16.47 -2.69 -10.91
CA GLY A 228 15.95 -2.06 -12.12
C GLY A 228 14.52 -2.49 -12.50
N LEU A 229 13.95 -3.48 -11.82
CA LEU A 229 12.55 -3.85 -12.00
C LEU A 229 11.59 -2.77 -11.46
N SER A 230 10.38 -2.71 -11.99
CA SER A 230 9.30 -1.90 -11.39
C SER A 230 8.87 -2.50 -10.04
N VAL A 231 8.24 -1.71 -9.17
CA VAL A 231 7.71 -2.19 -7.87
C VAL A 231 6.80 -3.42 -8.05
N PRO A 232 5.80 -3.44 -8.97
CA PRO A 232 4.99 -4.65 -9.19
C PRO A 232 5.79 -5.86 -9.66
N ALA A 233 6.82 -5.64 -10.49
CA ALA A 233 7.67 -6.72 -10.99
C ALA A 233 8.53 -7.32 -9.87
N VAL A 234 9.07 -6.52 -8.96
CA VAL A 234 9.76 -7.03 -7.76
C VAL A 234 8.81 -7.87 -6.91
N ILE A 235 7.61 -7.36 -6.62
CA ILE A 235 6.61 -8.06 -5.80
C ILE A 235 6.22 -9.42 -6.42
N ALA A 236 6.16 -9.49 -7.76
CA ALA A 236 5.80 -10.71 -8.49
C ALA A 236 6.97 -11.71 -8.61
N GLN A 237 8.20 -11.23 -8.74
CA GLN A 237 9.37 -12.08 -9.05
C GLN A 237 10.23 -12.43 -7.83
N ALA A 238 10.14 -11.66 -6.75
CA ALA A 238 10.87 -11.93 -5.53
C ALA A 238 10.46 -13.28 -4.94
N GLY A 239 11.46 -14.10 -4.58
CA GLY A 239 11.24 -15.45 -4.05
C GLY A 239 10.71 -15.51 -2.61
N SER A 240 10.73 -14.38 -1.88
CA SER A 240 10.29 -14.30 -0.48
C SER A 240 9.85 -12.89 -0.10
N ALA A 241 9.15 -12.75 1.03
CA ALA A 241 8.80 -11.46 1.62
C ALA A 241 10.05 -10.66 2.01
N SER A 242 11.04 -11.31 2.63
CA SER A 242 12.33 -10.70 2.97
C SER A 242 13.07 -10.18 1.73
N ALA A 243 13.04 -10.88 0.59
CA ALA A 243 13.66 -10.38 -0.64
C ALA A 243 12.99 -9.09 -1.17
N ILE A 244 11.67 -8.95 -0.98
CA ILE A 244 10.96 -7.69 -1.28
C ILE A 244 11.39 -6.61 -0.30
N GLY A 245 11.45 -6.94 1.00
CA GLY A 245 11.85 -6.01 2.05
C GLY A 245 13.27 -5.47 1.85
N ASP A 246 14.21 -6.33 1.45
CA ASP A 246 15.61 -5.95 1.20
C ASP A 246 15.76 -5.08 -0.05
N GLU A 247 15.02 -5.36 -1.12
CA GLU A 247 14.98 -4.47 -2.28
C GLU A 247 14.31 -3.13 -1.94
N GLY A 248 13.27 -3.13 -1.08
CA GLY A 248 12.65 -1.92 -0.56
C GLY A 248 13.63 -1.04 0.21
N GLN A 249 14.38 -1.65 1.14
CA GLN A 249 15.42 -0.95 1.92
C GLN A 249 16.55 -0.43 1.02
N ARG A 250 16.95 -1.18 0.00
CA ARG A 250 17.93 -0.71 -0.98
C ARG A 250 17.42 0.53 -1.72
N ARG A 251 16.16 0.55 -2.16
CA ARG A 251 15.58 1.71 -2.86
C ARG A 251 15.45 2.94 -1.97
N LEU A 252 15.03 2.75 -0.71
CA LEU A 252 15.02 3.82 0.29
C LEU A 252 16.39 4.50 0.40
N THR A 253 17.47 3.71 0.48
CA THR A 253 18.84 4.22 0.65
C THR A 253 19.49 4.73 -0.65
N HIS A 254 18.91 4.45 -1.82
CA HIS A 254 19.45 4.83 -3.13
C HIS A 254 18.59 5.89 -3.85
N GLY A 255 17.90 6.74 -3.08
CA GLY A 255 17.17 7.88 -3.65
C GLY A 255 15.90 7.51 -4.40
N LYS A 256 15.32 6.34 -4.12
CA LYS A 256 13.98 5.94 -4.58
C LYS A 256 13.06 5.71 -3.38
N PRO A 257 12.78 6.77 -2.59
CA PRO A 257 12.06 6.65 -1.33
C PRO A 257 10.66 6.03 -1.51
N ASP A 258 9.87 6.54 -2.45
CA ASP A 258 8.48 6.09 -2.67
C ASP A 258 8.41 4.60 -3.03
N ASP A 259 9.23 4.17 -4.00
CA ASP A 259 9.33 2.75 -4.37
C ASP A 259 9.76 1.89 -3.18
N GLY A 260 10.70 2.40 -2.38
CA GLY A 260 11.24 1.72 -1.23
C GLY A 260 10.18 1.47 -0.16
N VAL A 261 9.39 2.48 0.19
CA VAL A 261 8.27 2.36 1.13
C VAL A 261 7.24 1.35 0.62
N LEU A 262 6.80 1.45 -0.64
CA LEU A 262 5.81 0.53 -1.22
C LEU A 262 6.27 -0.95 -1.17
N LEU A 263 7.57 -1.19 -1.38
CA LEU A 263 8.12 -2.53 -1.27
C LEU A 263 8.20 -3.01 0.19
N LEU A 264 8.57 -2.15 1.14
CA LEU A 264 8.50 -2.50 2.55
C LEU A 264 7.07 -2.83 3.00
N GLU A 265 6.08 -2.04 2.57
CA GLU A 265 4.65 -2.32 2.83
C GLU A 265 4.23 -3.68 2.26
N ALA A 266 4.61 -3.97 1.01
CA ALA A 266 4.32 -5.25 0.38
C ALA A 266 5.00 -6.44 1.09
N ALA A 267 6.22 -6.26 1.61
CA ALA A 267 6.92 -7.26 2.40
C ALA A 267 6.26 -7.47 3.77
N ALA A 268 5.89 -6.39 4.46
CA ALA A 268 5.17 -6.41 5.73
C ALA A 268 3.80 -7.10 5.60
N GLN A 269 3.05 -6.84 4.53
CA GLN A 269 1.79 -7.54 4.23
C GLN A 269 1.96 -9.05 4.05
N ARG A 270 3.16 -9.50 3.68
CA ARG A 270 3.52 -10.93 3.56
C ARG A 270 4.14 -11.50 4.84
N GLY A 271 4.16 -10.74 5.93
CA GLY A 271 4.64 -11.18 7.25
C GLY A 271 6.13 -10.99 7.50
N ASP A 272 6.82 -10.15 6.70
CA ASP A 272 8.23 -9.86 6.95
C ASP A 272 8.40 -8.93 8.16
N GLY A 273 8.92 -9.47 9.27
CA GLY A 273 9.11 -8.73 10.52
C GLY A 273 10.11 -7.58 10.38
N HIS A 274 11.19 -7.77 9.62
CA HIS A 274 12.18 -6.72 9.37
C HIS A 274 11.60 -5.55 8.56
N ALA A 275 10.77 -5.81 7.56
CA ALA A 275 10.07 -4.75 6.84
C ALA A 275 9.09 -3.99 7.75
N MET A 276 8.38 -4.68 8.65
CA MET A 276 7.55 -4.01 9.67
C MET A 276 8.41 -3.12 10.58
N ALA A 277 9.56 -3.61 11.06
CA ALA A 277 10.47 -2.81 11.89
C ALA A 277 11.00 -1.58 11.15
N ARG A 278 11.39 -1.73 9.87
CA ARG A 278 11.83 -0.63 9.01
C ARG A 278 10.71 0.42 8.81
N LEU A 279 9.47 0.00 8.55
CA LEU A 279 8.32 0.89 8.46
C LEU A 279 8.07 1.62 9.79
N ALA A 280 8.12 0.89 10.92
CA ALA A 280 7.96 1.50 12.24
C ALA A 280 8.95 2.64 12.49
N HIS A 281 10.21 2.43 12.08
CA HIS A 281 11.27 3.41 12.22
C HIS A 281 11.02 4.69 11.40
N LEU A 282 10.42 4.57 10.21
CA LEU A 282 10.06 5.74 9.39
C LEU A 282 9.09 6.67 10.12
N TYR A 283 8.14 6.12 10.88
CA TYR A 283 7.15 6.89 11.63
C TYR A 283 7.55 7.20 13.08
N ASP A 284 8.64 6.62 13.58
CA ASP A 284 9.05 6.71 14.99
C ASP A 284 9.46 8.16 15.35
N PRO A 285 8.73 8.88 16.23
CA PRO A 285 9.06 10.25 16.60
C PRO A 285 10.43 10.41 17.29
N THR A 286 11.05 9.32 17.76
CA THR A 286 12.39 9.33 18.37
C THR A 286 13.51 9.21 17.34
N ALA A 287 13.20 8.77 16.12
CA ALA A 287 14.14 8.56 15.03
C ALA A 287 13.73 9.26 13.71
N PHE A 288 12.59 9.96 13.72
CA PHE A 288 11.99 10.57 12.54
C PHE A 288 12.93 11.56 11.84
N ASP A 289 13.06 11.39 10.52
CA ASP A 289 13.72 12.34 9.63
C ASP A 289 12.66 13.19 8.90
N PRO A 290 12.57 14.50 9.17
CA PRO A 290 11.64 15.40 8.47
C PRO A 290 11.88 15.53 6.96
N ASN A 291 13.06 15.13 6.46
CA ASN A 291 13.36 15.07 5.03
C ASN A 291 13.27 13.64 4.47
N GLY A 292 12.78 12.70 5.28
CA GLY A 292 12.63 11.30 4.95
C GLY A 292 11.44 11.03 4.02
N PRO A 293 11.18 9.74 3.74
CA PRO A 293 10.16 9.31 2.78
C PRO A 293 8.71 9.51 3.28
N VAL A 294 8.50 9.69 4.59
CA VAL A 294 7.17 9.89 5.17
C VAL A 294 7.02 11.34 5.65
N PRO A 295 5.84 11.97 5.46
CA PRO A 295 5.70 13.42 5.63
C PRO A 295 5.67 13.87 7.10
N ALA A 296 5.35 12.96 8.03
CA ALA A 296 5.29 13.24 9.45
C ALA A 296 5.55 11.97 10.26
N ALA A 297 6.09 12.14 11.47
CA ALA A 297 6.09 11.10 12.47
C ALA A 297 4.64 10.77 12.88
N ASP A 298 4.37 9.49 13.15
CA ASP A 298 3.07 9.02 13.63
C ASP A 298 3.30 7.98 14.74
N ILE A 299 2.88 8.34 15.96
CA ILE A 299 3.06 7.50 17.14
C ILE A 299 2.31 6.17 16.99
N ARG A 300 1.09 6.20 16.45
CA ARG A 300 0.23 5.01 16.40
C ARG A 300 0.68 4.08 15.29
N GLU A 301 1.03 4.60 14.11
CA GLU A 301 1.59 3.77 13.04
C GLU A 301 2.92 3.14 13.47
N SER A 302 3.84 3.92 14.04
CA SER A 302 5.11 3.38 14.56
C SER A 302 4.90 2.29 15.60
N SER A 303 4.02 2.54 16.59
CA SER A 303 3.71 1.57 17.64
C SER A 303 3.06 0.30 17.10
N GLN A 304 2.17 0.43 16.11
CA GLN A 304 1.51 -0.70 15.46
C GLN A 304 2.52 -1.58 14.71
N TYR A 305 3.41 -0.98 13.93
CA TYR A 305 4.42 -1.72 13.19
C TYR A 305 5.47 -2.37 14.10
N TYR A 306 5.95 -1.68 15.14
CA TYR A 306 6.85 -2.32 16.12
C TYR A 306 6.19 -3.51 16.81
N ARG A 307 4.92 -3.40 17.19
CA ARG A 307 4.18 -4.54 17.76
C ARG A 307 4.05 -5.69 16.75
N ALA A 308 3.75 -5.39 15.49
CA ALA A 308 3.63 -6.38 14.43
C ALA A 308 4.98 -7.07 14.15
N ALA A 309 6.09 -6.32 14.15
CA ALA A 309 7.44 -6.85 13.99
C ALA A 309 7.79 -7.87 15.09
N VAL A 310 7.52 -7.53 16.36
CA VAL A 310 7.70 -8.47 17.49
C VAL A 310 6.82 -9.72 17.32
N GLN A 311 5.57 -9.56 16.88
CA GLN A 311 4.66 -10.69 16.64
C GLN A 311 5.13 -11.59 15.48
N ALA A 312 5.80 -10.99 14.49
CA ALA A 312 6.43 -11.70 13.38
C ALA A 312 7.78 -12.36 13.76
N GLY A 313 8.25 -12.16 14.99
CA GLY A 313 9.48 -12.76 15.51
C GLY A 313 10.74 -11.93 15.28
N ASP A 314 10.62 -10.67 14.88
CA ASP A 314 11.77 -9.76 14.83
C ASP A 314 12.14 -9.33 16.27
N GLU A 315 13.30 -9.81 16.74
CA GLU A 315 13.80 -9.49 18.07
C GLU A 315 14.70 -8.24 18.09
N ASP A 316 15.16 -7.76 16.94
CA ASP A 316 16.09 -6.64 16.84
C ASP A 316 15.40 -5.30 17.21
N VAL A 317 14.07 -5.29 17.13
CA VAL A 317 13.22 -4.14 17.42
C VAL A 317 13.06 -3.81 18.92
N LYS A 318 13.59 -4.64 19.82
CA LYS A 318 13.39 -4.50 21.28
C LYS A 318 13.85 -3.14 21.80
N ASP A 319 15.04 -2.70 21.39
CA ASP A 319 15.64 -1.45 21.87
C ASP A 319 14.90 -0.23 21.31
N ASP A 320 14.52 -0.28 20.04
CA ASP A 320 13.74 0.76 19.38
C ASP A 320 12.36 0.91 20.01
N ARG A 321 11.68 -0.20 20.27
CA ARG A 321 10.37 -0.21 20.95
C ARG A 321 10.47 0.28 22.39
N ALA A 322 11.56 -0.02 23.11
CA ALA A 322 11.80 0.50 24.45
C ALA A 322 12.03 2.02 24.42
N ARG A 323 12.82 2.53 23.47
CA ARG A 323 13.06 3.97 23.29
C ARG A 323 11.76 4.73 23.00
N LEU A 324 10.92 4.19 22.12
CA LEU A 324 9.60 4.78 21.84
C LEU A 324 8.72 4.76 23.08
N HIS A 325 8.67 3.66 23.83
CA HIS A 325 7.91 3.56 25.07
C HIS A 325 8.31 4.64 26.08
N ASP A 326 9.61 4.79 26.37
CA ASP A 326 10.13 5.79 27.30
C ASP A 326 9.80 7.24 26.87
N HIS A 327 9.82 7.50 25.56
CA HIS A 327 9.40 8.78 25.00
C HIS A 327 7.91 9.05 25.22
N LEU A 328 7.07 8.04 25.01
CA LEU A 328 5.63 8.15 25.24
C LEU A 328 5.30 8.30 26.72
N GLU A 329 5.99 7.63 27.64
CA GLU A 329 5.79 7.82 29.09
C GLU A 329 6.10 9.26 29.51
N LYS A 330 7.21 9.82 29.02
CA LYS A 330 7.57 11.22 29.28
C LYS A 330 6.49 12.18 28.76
N LYS A 331 6.03 12.00 27.52
CA LYS A 331 4.94 12.79 26.94
C LYS A 331 3.63 12.65 27.72
N ALA A 332 3.26 11.42 28.05
CA ALA A 332 2.04 11.11 28.80
C ALA A 332 2.04 11.78 30.19
N SER A 333 3.19 11.78 30.89
CA SER A 333 3.35 12.46 32.18
C SER A 333 3.25 13.99 32.07
N ALA A 334 3.57 14.55 30.90
CA ALA A 334 3.38 15.96 30.58
C ALA A 334 1.95 16.31 30.13
N GLY A 335 1.02 15.34 30.12
CA GLY A 335 -0.38 15.52 29.76
C GLY A 335 -0.71 15.31 28.28
N ASP A 336 0.20 14.74 27.49
CA ASP A 336 -0.05 14.38 26.10
C ASP A 336 -1.05 13.20 26.02
N MET A 337 -2.26 13.49 25.54
CA MET A 337 -3.35 12.52 25.44
C MET A 337 -3.06 11.43 24.39
N GLU A 338 -2.38 11.79 23.30
CA GLU A 338 -2.06 10.83 22.23
C GLU A 338 -1.05 9.80 22.73
N ALA A 339 -0.05 10.23 23.49
CA ALA A 339 0.91 9.35 24.12
C ALA A 339 0.25 8.42 25.16
N GLN A 340 -0.68 8.93 25.97
CA GLN A 340 -1.44 8.13 26.93
C GLN A 340 -2.26 7.02 26.23
N LEU A 341 -2.94 7.37 25.13
CA LEU A 341 -3.71 6.40 24.35
C LEU A 341 -2.81 5.36 23.67
N ALA A 342 -1.68 5.78 23.11
CA ALA A 342 -0.73 4.88 22.46
C ALA A 342 -0.14 3.86 23.46
N LEU A 343 0.28 4.31 24.66
CA LEU A 343 0.75 3.41 25.71
C LEU A 343 -0.31 2.34 26.05
N LYS A 344 -1.55 2.76 26.25
CA LYS A 344 -2.67 1.86 26.55
C LYS A 344 -2.94 0.84 25.43
N ASP A 345 -2.82 1.24 24.17
CA ASP A 345 -3.21 0.40 23.02
C ASP A 345 -2.08 -0.56 22.57
N PHE A 346 -0.82 -0.18 22.79
CA PHE A 346 0.33 -0.88 22.21
C PHE A 346 1.33 -1.43 23.24
N TRP A 347 1.20 -1.09 24.52
CA TRP A 347 1.92 -1.68 25.66
C TRP A 347 0.96 -2.10 26.79
N PRO A 348 0.05 -3.07 26.53
CA PRO A 348 -0.91 -3.54 27.53
C PRO A 348 -0.29 -4.35 28.67
#